data_AF-A0AA43IMR5-F1
#
_entry.id   AF-A0AA43IMR5-F1
#
_cell.length_a   1.000
_cell.length_b   1.000
_cell.length_c   1.000
_cell.angle_alpha   90.00
_cell.angle_beta   90.00
_cell.angle_gamma   90.00
#
_symmetry.space_group_name_H-M   'P 1'
#
loop_
_entity.id
_entity.type
_entity.pdbx_description
1 polymer ?
#
loop_
_entity_poly.entity_id
_entity_poly.type
_entity_poly.pdbx_seq_one_letter_code
_entity_poly.pdbx_strand_id
1 'polypeptide(L)'
;YERSPSSFDSSLENLTKAQAKEQLKVLRGFGTSVGENASAVYDAYEKAFPDRKPIEIVSMAISNRKNAIAVADVKSKQPSPVYLAWFGWNPPLFDGRLRAFHTLDIGFWFYNTDRQLSHSGGGARPRKLASKMAGALLQFMKTGNPNVEGMPEWPRYSAAKGETMILNDVCEVQHDPDREARKALPVT
;
A
#
# COMPACT_ATOMS: atom_id res chain seq x y z
N TYR A 1 0.28 -4.97 3.56
CA TYR A 1 0.03 -4.19 2.33
C TYR A 1 -0.05 -5.12 1.14
N GLU A 2 -1.02 -4.93 0.25
CA GLU A 2 -1.35 -5.62 -1.02
C GLU A 2 -1.40 -7.16 -0.99
N ARG A 3 -0.48 -7.85 -0.34
CA ARG A 3 -0.61 -9.26 0.08
C ARG A 3 -0.46 -9.34 1.58
N SER A 4 -1.28 -10.14 2.24
CA SER A 4 -1.05 -10.47 3.65
C SER A 4 -0.81 -11.98 3.78
N PRO A 5 0.46 -12.42 3.86
CA PRO A 5 0.76 -13.85 3.96
C PRO A 5 0.12 -14.52 5.19
N SER A 6 -0.08 -13.75 6.27
CA SER A 6 -0.69 -14.22 7.52
C SER A 6 -2.23 -14.20 7.52
N SER A 7 -2.89 -13.84 6.42
CA SER A 7 -4.37 -13.80 6.32
C SER A 7 -5.02 -15.07 6.83
N PHE A 8 -4.50 -16.23 6.41
CA PHE A 8 -5.05 -17.55 6.73
C PHE A 8 -4.11 -18.44 7.55
N ASP A 9 -2.94 -17.91 7.92
CA ASP A 9 -1.98 -18.57 8.81
C ASP A 9 -1.54 -17.59 9.90
N SER A 10 -2.14 -17.72 11.08
CA SER A 10 -1.82 -16.88 12.23
C SER A 10 -0.44 -17.16 12.81
N SER A 11 0.17 -18.32 12.54
CA SER A 11 1.51 -18.64 13.07
C SER A 11 2.57 -17.68 12.55
N LEU A 12 2.34 -17.10 11.36
CA LEU A 12 3.23 -16.11 10.74
C LEU A 12 3.25 -14.75 11.44
N GLU A 13 2.30 -14.46 12.34
CA GLU A 13 2.32 -13.22 13.12
C GLU A 13 3.45 -13.18 14.16
N ASN A 14 4.01 -14.33 14.52
CA ASN A 14 5.06 -14.48 15.53
C ASN A 14 6.43 -14.81 14.92
N LEU A 15 6.62 -14.58 13.62
CA LEU A 15 7.92 -14.81 12.98
C LEU A 15 9.02 -13.98 13.64
N THR A 16 10.17 -14.62 13.84
CA THR A 16 11.42 -13.89 14.10
C THR A 16 11.92 -13.21 12.83
N LYS A 17 12.80 -12.20 12.97
CA LYS A 17 13.45 -11.54 11.83
C LYS A 17 14.18 -12.53 10.92
N ALA A 18 14.86 -13.52 11.52
CA ALA A 18 15.57 -14.55 10.77
C ALA A 18 14.61 -15.38 9.90
N GLN A 19 13.49 -15.84 10.47
CA GLN A 19 12.49 -16.59 9.71
C GLN A 19 11.84 -15.75 8.61
N ALA A 20 11.59 -14.46 8.87
CA ALA A 20 11.06 -13.55 7.85
C ALA A 20 12.02 -13.35 6.67
N LYS A 21 13.33 -13.26 6.92
CA LYS A 21 14.37 -13.22 5.87
C LYS A 21 14.38 -14.50 5.03
N GLU A 22 14.30 -15.66 5.67
CA GLU A 22 14.21 -16.95 4.95
C GLU A 22 12.94 -17.06 4.09
N GLN A 23 11.80 -16.59 4.60
CA GLN A 23 10.59 -16.52 3.79
C GLN A 23 10.76 -15.60 2.57
N LEU A 24 11.33 -14.42 2.77
CA LEU A 24 11.53 -13.44 1.70
C LEU A 24 12.47 -13.95 0.60
N LYS A 25 13.39 -14.87 0.92
CA LYS A 25 14.30 -15.53 -0.04
C LYS A 25 13.58 -16.42 -1.06
N VAL A 26 12.40 -16.93 -0.74
CA VAL A 26 11.66 -17.86 -1.62
C VAL A 26 10.33 -17.30 -2.13
N LEU A 27 9.71 -16.37 -1.39
CA LEU A 27 8.42 -15.81 -1.75
C LEU A 27 8.50 -15.00 -3.04
N ARG A 28 7.64 -15.37 -3.99
CA ARG A 28 7.41 -14.63 -5.23
C ARG A 28 6.22 -13.70 -5.02
N GLY A 29 6.50 -12.40 -5.03
CA GLY A 29 5.50 -11.34 -4.98
C GLY A 29 4.75 -11.19 -6.30
N PHE A 30 4.66 -9.96 -6.78
CA PHE A 30 4.24 -9.63 -8.16
C PHE A 30 5.38 -9.74 -9.18
N GLY A 31 6.53 -10.28 -8.77
CA GLY A 31 7.71 -10.49 -9.61
C GLY A 31 8.48 -11.74 -9.19
N THR A 32 9.79 -11.75 -9.49
CA THR A 32 10.69 -12.81 -9.04
C THR A 32 10.95 -12.73 -7.53
N SER A 33 11.43 -13.83 -6.95
CA SER A 33 11.94 -13.79 -5.57
C SER A 33 13.17 -12.89 -5.49
N VAL A 34 13.38 -12.25 -4.34
CA VAL A 34 14.60 -11.46 -4.07
C VAL A 34 15.82 -12.34 -3.79
N GLY A 35 15.63 -13.64 -3.56
CA GLY A 35 16.69 -14.63 -3.42
C GLY A 35 17.70 -14.26 -2.34
N GLU A 36 18.99 -14.33 -2.65
CA GLU A 36 20.07 -14.00 -1.71
C GLU A 36 20.05 -12.54 -1.22
N ASN A 37 19.32 -11.64 -1.88
CA ASN A 37 19.16 -10.25 -1.41
C ASN A 37 18.15 -10.11 -0.27
N ALA A 38 17.49 -11.19 0.17
CA ALA A 38 16.43 -11.15 1.18
C ALA A 38 16.82 -10.41 2.46
N SER A 39 18.03 -10.64 3.00
CA SER A 39 18.51 -9.94 4.19
C SER A 39 18.61 -8.44 3.98
N ALA A 40 19.23 -8.01 2.88
CA ALA A 40 19.41 -6.59 2.56
C ALA A 40 18.07 -5.90 2.30
N VAL A 41 17.15 -6.55 1.59
CA VAL A 41 15.79 -6.04 1.35
C VAL A 41 15.02 -5.91 2.67
N TYR A 42 15.02 -6.96 3.49
CA TYR A 42 14.33 -6.94 4.78
C TYR A 42 14.84 -5.81 5.67
N ASP A 43 16.16 -5.68 5.82
CA ASP A 43 16.77 -4.67 6.69
C ASP A 43 16.48 -3.25 6.20
N ALA A 44 16.42 -3.03 4.88
CA ALA A 44 16.08 -1.74 4.31
C ALA A 44 14.60 -1.36 4.56
N TYR A 45 13.68 -2.32 4.45
CA TYR A 45 12.27 -2.09 4.78
C TYR A 45 12.03 -1.94 6.28
N GLU A 46 12.72 -2.72 7.13
CA GLU A 46 12.63 -2.57 8.58
C GLU A 46 13.12 -1.19 9.03
N LYS A 47 14.21 -0.69 8.44
CA LYS A 47 14.69 0.67 8.70
C LYS A 47 13.67 1.74 8.31
N ALA A 48 12.97 1.56 7.19
CA ALA A 48 11.94 2.50 6.73
C ALA A 48 10.66 2.42 7.58
N PHE A 49 10.37 1.26 8.17
CA PHE A 49 9.13 0.98 8.89
C PHE A 49 9.40 0.20 10.19
N PRO A 50 10.04 0.82 11.20
CA PRO A 50 10.55 0.12 12.39
C PRO A 50 9.45 -0.49 13.27
N ASP A 51 8.23 0.05 13.22
CA ASP A 51 7.10 -0.39 14.05
C ASP A 51 6.31 -1.56 13.44
N ARG A 52 6.80 -2.13 12.33
CA ARG A 52 6.12 -3.21 11.61
C ARG A 52 6.59 -4.57 12.09
N LYS A 53 5.66 -5.52 12.16
CA LYS A 53 5.98 -6.93 12.43
C LYS A 53 6.84 -7.51 11.29
N PRO A 54 7.65 -8.55 11.56
CA PRO A 54 8.47 -9.18 10.52
C PRO A 54 7.66 -9.64 9.29
N ILE A 55 6.45 -10.19 9.48
CA ILE A 55 5.58 -10.58 8.37
C ILE A 55 4.98 -9.39 7.59
N GLU A 56 4.88 -8.21 8.22
CA GLU A 56 4.48 -6.97 7.54
C GLU A 56 5.61 -6.44 6.66
N ILE A 57 6.86 -6.54 7.11
CA ILE A 57 8.04 -6.22 6.31
C ILE A 57 8.07 -7.11 5.05
N VAL A 58 7.89 -8.42 5.22
CA VAL A 58 7.79 -9.37 4.09
C VAL A 58 6.67 -8.97 3.13
N SER A 59 5.48 -8.68 3.66
CA SER A 59 4.31 -8.22 2.90
C SER A 59 4.59 -6.97 2.06
N MET A 60 5.28 -5.97 2.62
CA MET A 60 5.64 -4.75 1.89
C MET A 60 6.67 -5.02 0.79
N ALA A 61 7.71 -5.81 1.10
CA ALA A 61 8.80 -6.10 0.16
C ALA A 61 8.33 -6.87 -1.09
N ILE A 62 7.28 -7.70 -0.97
CA ILE A 62 6.74 -8.50 -2.09
C ILE A 62 5.57 -7.83 -2.82
N SER A 63 5.22 -6.58 -2.47
CA SER A 63 4.13 -5.83 -3.09
C SER A 63 4.48 -5.35 -4.52
N ASN A 64 3.48 -4.85 -5.25
CA ASN A 64 3.66 -4.25 -6.58
C ASN A 64 4.15 -2.79 -6.52
N ARG A 65 4.51 -2.30 -5.33
CA ARG A 65 4.84 -0.89 -5.06
C ARG A 65 5.96 -0.34 -5.94
N LYS A 66 7.01 -1.13 -6.22
CA LYS A 66 8.12 -0.72 -7.12
C LYS A 66 7.63 -0.40 -8.54
N ASN A 67 6.74 -1.23 -9.09
CA ASN A 67 6.21 -1.03 -10.43
C ASN A 67 5.25 0.16 -10.48
N ALA A 68 4.42 0.35 -9.44
CA ALA A 68 3.54 1.51 -9.33
C ALA A 68 4.35 2.82 -9.35
N ILE A 69 5.48 2.88 -8.64
CA ILE A 69 6.40 4.03 -8.65
C ILE A 69 7.06 4.20 -10.02
N ALA A 70 7.54 3.12 -10.65
CA ALA A 70 8.14 3.21 -11.99
C ALA A 70 7.17 3.81 -13.02
N VAL A 71 5.90 3.42 -12.98
CA VAL A 71 4.86 4.00 -13.84
C VAL A 71 4.64 5.48 -13.50
N ALA A 72 4.53 5.83 -12.23
CA ALA A 72 4.35 7.21 -11.79
C ALA A 72 5.52 8.12 -12.23
N ASP A 73 6.76 7.66 -12.10
CA ASP A 73 7.97 8.38 -12.51
C ASP A 73 8.04 8.64 -14.02
N VAL A 74 7.65 7.65 -14.82
CA VAL A 74 7.62 7.82 -16.28
C VAL A 74 6.47 8.75 -16.68
N LYS A 75 5.30 8.62 -16.07
CA LYS A 75 4.14 9.47 -16.38
C LYS A 75 4.30 10.91 -15.90
N SER A 76 4.99 11.15 -14.79
CA SER A 76 5.19 12.51 -14.26
C SER A 76 6.05 13.40 -15.15
N LYS A 77 6.79 12.82 -16.11
CA LYS A 77 7.57 13.54 -17.13
C LYS A 77 6.70 14.06 -18.28
N GLN A 78 5.44 13.67 -18.34
CA GLN A 78 4.48 14.08 -19.37
C GLN A 78 3.68 15.31 -18.89
N PRO A 79 3.00 16.05 -19.79
CA PRO A 79 2.27 17.26 -19.41
C PRO A 79 1.18 17.01 -18.36
N SER A 80 0.45 15.89 -18.48
CA SER A 80 -0.67 15.56 -17.61
C SER A 80 -0.24 15.35 -16.15
N PRO A 81 -1.00 15.87 -15.17
CA PRO A 81 -0.70 15.65 -13.76
C PRO A 81 -0.87 14.18 -13.38
N VAL A 82 -0.04 13.72 -12.46
CA VAL A 82 -0.11 12.39 -11.85
C VAL A 82 -0.43 12.58 -10.38
N TYR A 83 -1.34 11.77 -9.85
CA TYR A 83 -1.65 11.71 -8.42
C TYR A 83 -1.47 10.28 -7.95
N LEU A 84 -0.61 10.09 -6.95
CA LEU A 84 -0.25 8.78 -6.44
C LEU A 84 -0.94 8.53 -5.09
N ALA A 85 -1.56 7.37 -4.94
CA ALA A 85 -2.16 6.92 -3.69
C ALA A 85 -1.50 5.61 -3.21
N TRP A 86 -1.52 5.38 -1.91
CA TRP A 86 -1.17 4.10 -1.30
C TRP A 86 -2.23 3.70 -0.29
N PHE A 87 -2.96 2.63 -0.60
CA PHE A 87 -4.01 2.10 0.26
C PHE A 87 -3.44 1.31 1.43
N GLY A 88 -3.67 1.81 2.66
CA GLY A 88 -3.15 1.26 3.91
C GLY A 88 -4.24 0.89 4.92
N TRP A 89 -5.51 0.95 4.54
CA TRP A 89 -6.63 0.66 5.43
C TRP A 89 -6.77 -0.86 5.67
N ASN A 90 -6.93 -1.23 6.96
CA ASN A 90 -7.01 -2.62 7.39
C ASN A 90 -8.41 -2.94 7.95
N PRO A 91 -9.08 -4.00 7.44
CA PRO A 91 -10.38 -4.41 7.94
C PRO A 91 -10.25 -5.07 9.32
N PRO A 92 -11.27 -4.95 10.19
CA PRO A 92 -11.30 -5.60 11.50
C PRO A 92 -11.69 -7.08 11.37
N LEU A 93 -11.01 -7.80 10.48
CA LEU A 93 -11.28 -9.19 10.14
C LEU A 93 -10.03 -10.03 10.39
N PHE A 94 -10.21 -11.28 10.84
CA PHE A 94 -9.10 -12.21 11.16
C PHE A 94 -8.07 -11.59 12.10
N ASP A 95 -8.52 -10.92 13.16
CA ASP A 95 -7.65 -10.25 14.15
C ASP A 95 -6.74 -9.18 13.50
N GLY A 96 -7.20 -8.57 12.41
CA GLY A 96 -6.45 -7.58 11.63
C GLY A 96 -5.47 -8.18 10.62
N ARG A 97 -5.38 -9.52 10.51
CA ARG A 97 -4.40 -10.21 9.65
C ARG A 97 -4.68 -10.09 8.17
N LEU A 98 -5.90 -9.79 7.73
CA LEU A 98 -6.16 -9.55 6.29
C LEU A 98 -5.40 -8.33 5.77
N ARG A 99 -5.24 -7.30 6.60
CA ARG A 99 -4.61 -6.02 6.24
C ARG A 99 -5.21 -5.40 4.96
N ALA A 100 -4.52 -4.44 4.36
CA ALA A 100 -4.83 -3.89 3.04
C ALA A 100 -4.53 -4.90 1.91
N PHE A 101 -5.25 -6.02 1.85
CA PHE A 101 -5.04 -7.06 0.83
C PHE A 101 -5.50 -6.62 -0.57
N HIS A 102 -5.04 -7.34 -1.58
CA HIS A 102 -5.30 -7.07 -2.99
C HIS A 102 -6.81 -7.03 -3.27
N THR A 103 -7.25 -6.03 -4.05
CA THR A 103 -8.65 -5.74 -4.41
C THR A 103 -9.53 -5.13 -3.31
N LEU A 104 -9.07 -5.02 -2.05
CA LEU A 104 -9.88 -4.45 -0.97
C LEU A 104 -10.32 -3.01 -1.25
N ASP A 105 -9.47 -2.21 -1.89
CA ASP A 105 -9.70 -0.80 -2.20
C ASP A 105 -10.79 -0.56 -3.26
N ILE A 106 -11.10 -1.55 -4.10
CA ILE A 106 -12.13 -1.45 -5.15
C ILE A 106 -13.48 -1.06 -4.55
N GLY A 107 -13.89 -1.71 -3.46
CA GLY A 107 -15.14 -1.38 -2.77
C GLY A 107 -15.19 0.06 -2.25
N PHE A 108 -14.04 0.65 -1.95
CA PHE A 108 -13.95 2.03 -1.47
C PHE A 108 -14.05 3.04 -2.61
N TRP A 109 -13.33 2.80 -3.72
CA TRP A 109 -13.39 3.66 -4.91
C TRP A 109 -14.80 3.76 -5.50
N PHE A 110 -15.56 2.67 -5.48
CA PHE A 110 -16.91 2.59 -6.04
C PHE A 110 -18.02 2.82 -5.01
N TYR A 111 -17.69 3.27 -3.79
CA TYR A 111 -18.66 3.49 -2.72
C TYR A 111 -19.57 2.27 -2.43
N ASN A 112 -19.00 1.07 -2.54
CA ASN A 112 -19.67 -0.22 -2.44
C ASN A 112 -19.23 -1.04 -1.21
N THR A 113 -18.70 -0.39 -0.18
CA THR A 113 -18.22 -1.08 1.05
C THR A 113 -19.32 -1.87 1.76
N ASP A 114 -20.57 -1.45 1.64
CA ASP A 114 -21.77 -2.15 2.15
C ASP A 114 -22.16 -3.38 1.34
N ARG A 115 -21.71 -3.48 0.08
CA ARG A 115 -21.90 -4.67 -0.77
C ARG A 115 -20.78 -5.69 -0.58
N GLN A 116 -19.71 -5.32 0.12
CA GLN A 116 -18.51 -6.13 0.33
C GLN A 116 -18.21 -6.30 1.83
N LEU A 117 -19.23 -6.65 2.62
CA LEU A 117 -19.10 -6.84 4.07
C LEU A 117 -18.03 -7.89 4.45
N SER A 118 -17.89 -8.93 3.63
CA SER A 118 -16.85 -9.97 3.81
C SER A 118 -15.41 -9.46 3.66
N HIS A 119 -15.23 -8.27 3.08
CA HIS A 119 -13.92 -7.65 2.85
C HIS A 119 -13.68 -6.47 3.79
N SER A 120 -14.71 -5.66 4.05
CA SER A 120 -14.62 -4.42 4.83
C SER A 120 -15.02 -4.58 6.30
N GLY A 121 -15.72 -5.66 6.66
CA GLY A 121 -16.38 -5.78 7.98
C GLY A 121 -17.60 -4.86 8.14
N GLY A 122 -17.92 -4.02 7.15
CA GLY A 122 -19.08 -3.15 7.14
C GLY A 122 -19.06 -2.00 8.15
N GLY A 123 -20.19 -1.31 8.23
CA GLY A 123 -20.42 -0.25 9.22
C GLY A 123 -19.81 1.11 8.86
N ALA A 124 -19.81 2.02 9.83
CA ALA A 124 -19.46 3.42 9.60
C ALA A 124 -17.98 3.65 9.25
N ARG A 125 -17.07 2.81 9.76
CA ARG A 125 -15.62 2.96 9.55
C ARG A 125 -15.23 2.87 8.07
N PRO A 126 -15.53 1.79 7.32
CA PRO A 126 -15.21 1.73 5.89
C PRO A 126 -16.00 2.75 5.05
N ARG A 127 -17.25 3.08 5.43
CA ARG A 127 -18.03 4.13 4.74
C ARG A 127 -17.38 5.51 4.80
N LYS A 128 -16.79 5.89 5.94
CA LYS A 128 -16.10 7.17 6.11
C LYS A 128 -14.96 7.33 5.11
N LEU A 129 -14.12 6.31 4.95
CA LEU A 129 -13.03 6.33 3.96
C LEU A 129 -13.57 6.22 2.52
N ALA A 130 -14.57 5.37 2.27
CA ALA A 130 -15.17 5.21 0.95
C ALA A 130 -15.78 6.52 0.43
N SER A 131 -16.43 7.31 1.30
CA SER A 131 -16.97 8.62 0.93
C SER A 131 -15.89 9.56 0.42
N LYS A 132 -14.71 9.55 1.05
CA LYS A 132 -13.54 10.36 0.64
C LYS A 132 -12.96 9.86 -0.68
N MET A 133 -12.72 8.56 -0.79
CA MET A 133 -12.13 7.94 -2.00
C MET A 133 -13.03 8.08 -3.22
N ALA A 134 -14.33 7.80 -3.09
CA ALA A 134 -15.29 7.96 -4.18
C ALA A 134 -15.45 9.44 -4.57
N GLY A 135 -15.47 10.36 -3.60
CA GLY A 135 -15.46 11.80 -3.85
C GLY A 135 -14.24 12.25 -4.63
N ALA A 136 -13.04 11.82 -4.21
CA ALA A 136 -11.78 12.14 -4.89
C ALA A 136 -11.75 11.60 -6.32
N LEU A 137 -12.22 10.37 -6.55
CA LEU A 137 -12.32 9.78 -7.89
C LEU A 137 -13.28 10.58 -8.78
N LEU A 138 -14.47 10.93 -8.27
CA LEU A 138 -15.45 11.73 -8.99
C LEU A 138 -14.89 13.12 -9.35
N GLN A 139 -14.20 13.76 -8.41
CA GLN A 139 -13.59 15.07 -8.64
C GLN A 139 -12.46 15.00 -9.68
N PHE A 140 -11.65 13.94 -9.64
CA PHE A 140 -10.61 13.69 -10.65
C PHE A 140 -11.22 13.49 -12.04
N MET A 141 -12.31 12.71 -12.16
CA MET A 141 -13.01 12.53 -13.43
C MET A 141 -13.59 13.84 -13.99
N LYS A 142 -14.03 14.76 -13.12
CA LYS A 142 -14.59 16.06 -13.52
C LYS A 142 -13.51 17.08 -13.92
N THR A 143 -12.38 17.09 -13.22
CA THR A 143 -11.46 18.25 -13.24
C THR A 143 -10.00 17.89 -13.50
N GLY A 144 -9.66 16.60 -13.49
CA GLY A 144 -8.26 16.13 -13.52
C GLY A 144 -7.51 16.32 -12.20
N ASN A 145 -8.18 16.75 -11.11
CA ASN A 145 -7.60 16.96 -9.78
C ASN A 145 -8.44 16.20 -8.73
N PRO A 146 -7.87 15.35 -7.85
CA PRO A 146 -8.63 14.55 -6.88
C PRO A 146 -8.97 15.29 -5.56
N ASN A 147 -8.58 16.56 -5.40
CA ASN A 147 -8.73 17.29 -4.14
C ASN A 147 -10.21 17.53 -3.79
N VAL A 148 -10.62 17.08 -2.60
CA VAL A 148 -11.98 17.22 -2.06
C VAL A 148 -11.94 17.66 -0.59
N GLU A 149 -13.02 18.27 -0.13
CA GLU A 149 -13.18 18.63 1.28
C GLU A 149 -13.11 17.38 2.18
N GLY A 150 -12.51 17.52 3.37
CA GLY A 150 -12.37 16.42 4.34
C GLY A 150 -11.19 15.48 4.09
N MET A 151 -10.35 15.79 3.10
CA MET A 151 -9.02 15.19 2.89
C MET A 151 -7.93 16.26 3.00
N PRO A 152 -6.69 15.88 3.39
CA PRO A 152 -5.55 16.78 3.22
C PRO A 152 -5.36 17.08 1.73
N GLU A 153 -4.68 18.19 1.43
CA GLU A 153 -4.30 18.50 0.07
C GLU A 153 -3.54 17.32 -0.54
N TRP A 154 -3.99 16.86 -1.71
CA TRP A 154 -3.36 15.82 -2.50
C TRP A 154 -2.52 16.49 -3.59
N PRO A 155 -1.21 16.69 -3.38
CA PRO A 155 -0.35 17.34 -4.34
C PRO A 155 -0.12 16.46 -5.58
N ARG A 156 0.23 17.12 -6.69
CA ARG A 156 0.73 16.44 -7.88
C ARG A 156 2.01 15.67 -7.53
N TYR A 157 2.10 14.43 -7.99
CA TYR A 157 3.28 13.60 -7.85
C TYR A 157 4.45 14.14 -8.69
N SER A 158 5.63 14.14 -8.09
CA SER A 158 6.91 14.35 -8.74
C SER A 158 7.89 13.22 -8.37
N ALA A 159 8.71 12.76 -9.31
CA ALA A 159 9.73 11.74 -9.01
C ALA A 159 10.75 12.20 -7.94
N ALA A 160 10.96 13.53 -7.82
CA ALA A 160 11.89 14.13 -6.88
C ALA A 160 11.44 13.99 -5.42
N LYS A 161 10.16 14.23 -5.13
CA LYS A 161 9.62 14.20 -3.77
C LYS A 161 8.77 12.95 -3.47
N GLY A 162 8.16 12.38 -4.51
CA GLY A 162 7.32 11.19 -4.45
C GLY A 162 6.09 11.36 -3.56
N GLU A 163 5.39 12.49 -3.72
CA GLU A 163 4.19 12.81 -2.98
C GLU A 163 3.13 11.69 -3.13
N THR A 164 2.75 11.09 -2.02
CA THR A 164 1.86 9.92 -1.99
C THR A 164 0.74 10.16 -0.98
N MET A 165 -0.52 10.10 -1.42
CA MET A 165 -1.68 10.08 -0.53
C MET A 165 -1.82 8.71 0.13
N ILE A 166 -1.67 8.65 1.44
CA ILE A 166 -1.94 7.45 2.22
C ILE A 166 -3.44 7.40 2.51
N LEU A 167 -4.10 6.36 2.02
CA LEU A 167 -5.53 6.13 2.21
C LEU A 167 -5.73 5.18 3.38
N ASN A 168 -6.14 5.74 4.52
CA ASN A 168 -6.42 5.01 5.76
C ASN A 168 -7.54 5.73 6.55
N ASP A 169 -7.84 5.30 7.77
CA ASP A 169 -8.85 5.97 8.63
C ASP A 169 -8.56 7.47 8.77
N VAL A 170 -7.28 7.82 8.89
CA VAL A 170 -6.74 9.17 8.72
C VAL A 170 -5.97 9.21 7.41
N CYS A 171 -6.44 10.01 6.45
CA CYS A 171 -5.70 10.25 5.22
C CYS A 171 -4.61 11.29 5.48
N GLU A 172 -3.43 11.05 4.92
CA GLU A 172 -2.26 11.93 5.04
C GLU A 172 -1.40 11.87 3.79
N VAL A 173 -0.57 12.89 3.56
CA VAL A 173 0.41 12.86 2.47
C VAL A 173 1.78 12.55 3.05
N GLN A 174 2.44 11.56 2.47
CA GLN A 174 3.83 11.23 2.75
C GLN A 174 4.69 11.45 1.50
N HIS A 175 5.98 11.70 1.70
CA HIS A 175 6.95 11.95 0.63
C HIS A 175 7.86 10.74 0.47
N ASP A 176 7.49 9.88 -0.47
CA ASP A 176 8.20 8.64 -0.81
C ASP A 176 8.73 7.83 0.38
N PRO A 177 7.85 7.40 1.31
CA PRO A 177 8.26 6.81 2.59
C PRO A 177 9.07 5.52 2.45
N ASP A 178 8.93 4.81 1.33
CA ASP A 178 9.63 3.57 1.03
C ASP A 178 10.81 3.73 0.04
N ARG A 179 11.23 4.96 -0.29
CA ARG A 179 12.26 5.26 -1.31
C ARG A 179 13.53 4.43 -1.13
N GLU A 180 14.13 4.50 0.05
CA GLU A 180 15.40 3.82 0.32
C GLU A 180 15.23 2.30 0.39
N ALA A 181 14.11 1.83 0.93
CA ALA A 181 13.78 0.41 0.99
C ALA A 181 13.64 -0.21 -0.41
N ARG A 182 12.95 0.49 -1.33
CA ARG A 182 12.76 0.02 -2.71
C ARG A 182 14.05 -0.09 -3.51
N LYS A 183 15.10 0.69 -3.19
CA LYS A 183 16.40 0.59 -3.87
C LYS A 183 17.08 -0.75 -3.63
N ALA A 184 16.80 -1.42 -2.51
CA ALA A 184 17.33 -2.75 -2.22
C ALA A 184 16.64 -3.85 -3.05
N LEU A 185 15.48 -3.59 -3.66
CA LEU A 185 14.80 -4.56 -4.50
C LEU A 185 15.55 -4.79 -5.82
N PRO A 186 15.72 -6.05 -6.28
CA PRO A 186 16.40 -6.36 -7.53
C PRO A 186 15.86 -5.57 -8.71
N VAL A 187 16.74 -5.11 -9.59
CA VAL A 187 16.35 -4.53 -10.88
C VAL A 187 15.78 -5.66 -11.74
N THR A 188 14.53 -5.50 -12.16
CA THR A 188 13.85 -6.40 -13.10
C THR A 188 14.17 -6.03 -14.53
#